data_AF-A0A6P5SEG4-F1
#
_entry.id   AF-A0A6P5SEG4-F1
#
_cell.length_a   1.000
_cell.length_b   1.000
_cell.length_c   1.000
_cell.angle_alpha   90.00
_cell.angle_beta   90.00
_cell.angle_gamma   90.00
#
_symmetry.space_group_name_H-M   'P 1'
#
loop_
_entity.id
_entity.type
_entity.pdbx_description
1 polymer ?
#
loop_
_entity_poly.entity_id
_entity_poly.type
_entity_poly.pdbx_seq_one_letter_code
_entity_poly.pdbx_strand_id
1 'polypeptide(L)'
;MTMIRKLAKPFGLELLAQLQQGGSSPTPQTLNKIISSCATSTSLDLGIRLHAVVIKLGFCSNVYICSALVDMYGKCGSLANAQKQFDEMSDRNVVTWNSLISGYLQAELPKRAVGLFLEMLKVGVVPTPFSLSGALVGCSQLEAEELGAQVHGLSLKTGLCYNVVVGTGLIDMYSKCCSVNDSMRVFNQMPERNVITWTSMVTGYAQNGQSDEAMILAREMLRLGLKPNYVTYNSLLSSFSSPDFWVHCRQIHCRIMKEGFEFNVYIVVTLLTIYSDCSNSLEDFQKLCSCVAIWDQISWNAVIAGFSNIGSCEEALKCFSDMRQACVAMNFFTFASILRAVGTLSDLEAGKKIHALVFKSGQASNFCVQNGLVSMYARCGAIHDSKWVFTLMNEHDVVSWNSLLAGYAQHGFGLETVELFEQMRRAGVKPDNTTFLIVLTACSHVGLVHEGLMYFDLMRNDDLLEPPRMEHYATVVDLFGRAGNLHEAEAFVDSMPIEPGPSVYKALLSACKVHGNKEIALLSAKKLQELCPNDPATYILLSNVLVTGGCWDDAAGVRKLMYDRGIRKTPGHSWI
;
A
#
# COMPACT_ATOMS: atom_id res chain seq x y z
N MET A 1 -23.01 -20.22 27.98
CA MET A 1 -24.29 -20.24 27.24
C MET A 1 -23.97 -20.67 25.81
N THR A 2 -24.39 -21.89 25.50
CA THR A 2 -24.02 -22.72 24.35
C THR A 2 -24.75 -22.28 23.09
N MET A 3 -24.07 -21.62 22.14
CA MET A 3 -24.63 -21.40 20.80
C MET A 3 -23.62 -21.12 19.67
N ILE A 4 -22.37 -21.58 19.71
CA ILE A 4 -21.47 -21.47 18.55
C ILE A 4 -20.56 -22.70 18.49
N ARG A 5 -21.04 -23.78 17.85
CA ARG A 5 -20.26 -24.89 17.25
C ARG A 5 -21.22 -25.91 16.63
N LYS A 6 -22.07 -25.47 15.70
CA LYS A 6 -22.48 -26.33 14.58
C LYS A 6 -21.49 -26.05 13.46
N LEU A 7 -20.31 -26.67 13.54
CA LEU A 7 -19.54 -26.98 12.35
C LEU A 7 -20.50 -27.79 11.47
N ALA A 8 -21.00 -27.19 10.39
CA ALA A 8 -21.65 -27.95 9.34
C ALA A 8 -20.63 -29.02 8.93
N LYS A 9 -20.90 -30.30 9.25
CA LYS A 9 -20.17 -31.38 8.61
C LYS A 9 -20.28 -31.15 7.10
N PRO A 10 -19.18 -31.25 6.33
CA PRO A 10 -19.25 -31.03 4.90
C PRO A 10 -20.26 -32.02 4.33
N PHE A 11 -21.33 -31.49 3.73
CA PHE A 11 -22.40 -32.25 3.08
C PHE A 11 -21.86 -33.36 2.15
N GLY A 12 -20.66 -33.16 1.58
CA GLY A 12 -19.95 -34.15 0.76
C GLY A 12 -19.45 -35.41 1.50
N LEU A 13 -19.11 -35.33 2.80
CA LEU A 13 -18.63 -36.49 3.58
C LEU A 13 -19.77 -37.45 3.96
N GLU A 14 -20.94 -36.93 4.30
CA GLU A 14 -22.13 -37.75 4.57
C GLU A 14 -22.62 -38.45 3.30
N LEU A 15 -22.60 -37.75 2.15
CA LEU A 15 -22.98 -38.35 0.87
C LEU A 15 -21.97 -39.41 0.40
N LEU A 16 -20.67 -39.18 0.58
CA LEU A 16 -19.64 -40.20 0.30
C LEU A 16 -19.78 -41.44 1.18
N ALA A 17 -20.07 -41.26 2.48
CA ALA A 17 -20.31 -42.37 3.39
C ALA A 17 -21.58 -43.15 3.01
N GLN A 18 -22.64 -42.46 2.58
CA GLN A 18 -23.86 -43.10 2.07
C GLN A 18 -23.63 -43.84 0.74
N LEU A 19 -22.80 -43.31 -0.16
CA LEU A 19 -22.42 -43.96 -1.43
C LEU A 19 -21.50 -45.17 -1.23
N GLN A 20 -20.78 -45.25 -0.12
CA GLN A 20 -19.98 -46.42 0.25
C GLN A 20 -20.80 -47.49 1.00
N GLN A 21 -21.92 -47.12 1.62
CA GLN A 21 -22.79 -48.02 2.41
C GLN A 21 -24.05 -48.50 1.67
N GLY A 22 -24.52 -47.78 0.65
CA GLY A 22 -25.71 -48.12 -0.15
C GLY A 22 -25.35 -48.80 -1.47
N GLY A 23 -26.01 -49.92 -1.80
CA GLY A 23 -25.78 -50.70 -3.03
C GLY A 23 -26.28 -50.06 -4.34
N SER A 24 -26.63 -48.77 -4.38
CA SER A 24 -27.07 -48.08 -5.60
C SER A 24 -25.91 -47.28 -6.23
N SER A 25 -25.62 -47.54 -7.50
CA SER A 25 -24.58 -46.83 -8.24
C SER A 25 -24.89 -45.32 -8.33
N PRO A 26 -23.98 -44.42 -7.92
CA PRO A 26 -24.21 -42.98 -8.00
C PRO A 26 -24.35 -42.52 -9.45
N THR A 27 -25.33 -41.64 -9.69
CA THR A 27 -25.52 -41.03 -11.01
C THR A 27 -24.46 -39.95 -11.28
N PRO A 28 -24.14 -39.67 -12.56
CA PRO A 28 -23.25 -38.57 -12.95
C PRO A 28 -23.62 -37.20 -12.36
N GLN A 29 -24.92 -36.93 -12.21
CA GLN A 29 -25.41 -35.69 -11.63
C GLN A 29 -25.09 -35.57 -10.14
N THR A 30 -25.21 -36.68 -9.39
CA THR A 30 -24.84 -36.73 -7.98
C THR A 30 -23.35 -36.53 -7.82
N LEU A 31 -22.52 -37.20 -8.63
CA LEU A 31 -21.06 -37.02 -8.61
C LEU A 31 -20.65 -35.58 -8.90
N ASN A 32 -21.23 -34.94 -9.93
CA ASN A 32 -20.95 -33.54 -10.25
C ASN A 32 -21.26 -32.60 -9.08
N LYS A 33 -22.39 -32.77 -8.39
CA LYS A 33 -22.72 -31.93 -7.23
C LYS A 33 -21.69 -32.06 -6.10
N ILE A 34 -21.19 -33.27 -5.84
CA ILE A 34 -20.17 -33.50 -4.80
C ILE A 34 -18.83 -32.89 -5.25
N ILE A 35 -18.44 -33.06 -6.52
CA ILE A 35 -17.21 -32.48 -7.07
C ILE A 35 -17.26 -30.95 -7.00
N SER A 36 -18.37 -30.33 -7.40
CA SER A 36 -18.57 -28.88 -7.25
C SER A 36 -18.50 -28.44 -5.80
N SER A 37 -19.03 -29.23 -4.86
CA SER A 37 -18.92 -28.94 -3.42
C SER A 37 -17.47 -28.98 -2.93
N CYS A 38 -16.67 -29.93 -3.41
CA CYS A 38 -15.23 -29.99 -3.11
C CYS A 38 -14.50 -28.78 -3.68
N ALA A 39 -14.86 -28.36 -4.89
CA ALA A 39 -14.31 -27.18 -5.54
C ALA A 39 -14.62 -25.90 -4.73
N THR A 40 -15.86 -25.74 -4.24
CA THR A 40 -16.26 -24.60 -3.42
C THR A 40 -15.66 -24.59 -2.02
N SER A 41 -15.34 -25.76 -1.47
CA SER A 41 -14.74 -25.91 -0.13
C SER A 41 -13.22 -26.04 -0.17
N THR A 42 -12.61 -25.91 -1.36
CA THR A 42 -11.18 -26.07 -1.63
C THR A 42 -10.56 -27.32 -0.99
N SER A 43 -11.36 -28.39 -0.87
CA SER A 43 -10.96 -29.64 -0.21
C SER A 43 -10.29 -30.59 -1.20
N LEU A 44 -8.98 -30.44 -1.35
CA LEU A 44 -8.18 -31.25 -2.28
C LEU A 44 -8.22 -32.75 -1.95
N ASP A 45 -8.08 -33.12 -0.68
CA ASP A 45 -8.07 -34.53 -0.25
C ASP A 45 -9.37 -35.26 -0.59
N LEU A 46 -10.50 -34.58 -0.36
CA LEU A 46 -11.82 -35.12 -0.69
C LEU A 46 -11.98 -35.25 -2.20
N GLY A 47 -11.56 -34.22 -2.95
CA GLY A 47 -11.54 -34.22 -4.41
C GLY A 47 -10.74 -35.38 -5.01
N ILE A 48 -9.55 -35.67 -4.49
CA ILE A 48 -8.72 -36.80 -4.93
C ILE A 48 -9.42 -38.14 -4.67
N ARG A 49 -10.05 -38.32 -3.51
CA ARG A 49 -10.82 -39.54 -3.20
C ARG A 49 -12.01 -39.71 -4.14
N LEU A 50 -12.73 -38.63 -4.44
CA LEU A 50 -13.82 -38.62 -5.41
C LEU A 50 -13.36 -38.96 -6.82
N HIS A 51 -12.22 -38.42 -7.23
CA HIS A 51 -11.65 -38.74 -8.53
C HIS A 51 -11.35 -40.25 -8.64
N ALA A 52 -10.79 -40.87 -7.60
CA ALA A 52 -10.60 -42.33 -7.58
C ALA A 52 -11.93 -43.11 -7.69
N VAL A 53 -13.03 -42.62 -7.09
CA VAL A 53 -14.36 -43.21 -7.23
C VAL A 53 -14.90 -43.05 -8.67
N VAL A 54 -14.74 -41.87 -9.28
CA VAL A 54 -15.07 -41.64 -10.70
C VAL A 54 -14.38 -42.65 -11.61
N ILE A 55 -13.09 -42.92 -11.35
CA ILE A 55 -12.31 -43.92 -12.10
C ILE A 55 -12.88 -45.33 -11.91
N LYS A 56 -13.13 -45.74 -10.67
CA LYS A 56 -13.67 -47.07 -10.34
C LYS A 56 -15.05 -47.33 -10.95
N LEU A 57 -15.86 -46.29 -11.11
CA LEU A 57 -17.19 -46.37 -11.69
C LEU A 57 -17.21 -46.26 -13.23
N GLY A 58 -16.04 -46.09 -13.86
CA GLY A 58 -15.93 -46.04 -15.32
C GLY A 58 -16.38 -44.72 -15.95
N PHE A 59 -16.42 -43.62 -15.18
CA PHE A 59 -16.88 -42.31 -15.66
C PHE A 59 -15.75 -41.44 -16.26
N CYS A 60 -14.56 -41.98 -16.49
CA CYS A 60 -13.39 -41.23 -17.02
C CYS A 60 -13.57 -40.66 -18.42
N SER A 61 -14.53 -41.17 -19.20
CA SER A 61 -14.84 -40.68 -20.55
C SER A 61 -15.98 -39.68 -20.57
N ASN A 62 -16.61 -39.39 -19.42
CA ASN A 62 -17.72 -38.45 -19.33
C ASN A 62 -17.20 -37.01 -19.27
N VAL A 63 -17.31 -36.27 -20.38
CA VAL A 63 -16.80 -34.90 -20.52
C VAL A 63 -17.31 -33.96 -19.41
N TYR A 64 -18.53 -34.13 -18.91
CA TYR A 64 -19.09 -33.27 -17.86
C TYR A 64 -18.46 -33.52 -16.50
N ILE A 65 -18.21 -34.79 -16.15
CA ILE A 65 -17.55 -35.15 -14.89
C ILE A 65 -16.07 -34.74 -14.94
N CYS A 66 -15.39 -35.02 -16.04
CA CYS A 66 -13.99 -34.65 -16.22
C CYS A 66 -13.81 -33.12 -16.22
N SER A 67 -14.73 -32.35 -16.82
CA SER A 67 -14.72 -30.88 -16.73
C SER A 67 -14.90 -30.39 -15.29
N ALA A 68 -15.79 -31.01 -14.51
CA ALA A 68 -15.96 -30.68 -13.09
C ALA A 68 -14.72 -31.03 -12.26
N LEU A 69 -14.01 -32.11 -12.59
CA LEU A 69 -12.74 -32.46 -11.95
C LEU A 69 -11.62 -31.45 -12.27
N VAL A 70 -11.54 -30.96 -13.52
CA VAL A 70 -10.60 -29.88 -13.90
C VAL A 70 -10.90 -28.61 -13.08
N ASP A 71 -12.17 -28.19 -12.99
CA ASP A 71 -12.59 -27.04 -12.16
C ASP A 71 -12.24 -27.24 -10.68
N MET A 72 -12.50 -28.43 -10.14
CA MET A 72 -12.19 -28.78 -8.75
C MET A 72 -10.69 -28.71 -8.46
N TYR A 73 -9.85 -29.33 -9.29
CA TYR A 73 -8.41 -29.27 -9.10
C TYR A 73 -7.87 -27.85 -9.25
N GLY A 74 -8.39 -27.09 -10.22
CA GLY A 74 -8.04 -25.68 -10.43
C GLY A 74 -8.32 -24.83 -9.18
N LYS A 75 -9.54 -24.89 -8.64
CA LYS A 75 -9.94 -24.14 -7.43
C LYS A 75 -9.22 -24.60 -6.16
N CYS A 76 -8.81 -25.87 -6.10
CA CYS A 76 -7.98 -26.40 -5.01
C CYS A 76 -6.48 -26.03 -5.16
N GLY A 77 -6.09 -25.24 -6.17
CA GLY A 77 -4.70 -24.84 -6.41
C GLY A 77 -3.81 -25.94 -7.00
N SER A 78 -4.36 -27.12 -7.32
CA SER A 78 -3.60 -28.25 -7.85
C SER A 78 -3.57 -28.23 -9.38
N LEU A 79 -2.90 -27.22 -9.95
CA LEU A 79 -2.88 -27.00 -11.41
C LEU A 79 -2.26 -28.16 -12.18
N ALA A 80 -1.26 -28.85 -11.61
CA ALA A 80 -0.64 -30.01 -12.25
C ALA A 80 -1.66 -31.15 -12.46
N ASN A 81 -2.51 -31.41 -11.47
CA ASN A 81 -3.58 -32.41 -11.59
C ASN A 81 -4.70 -31.94 -12.52
N ALA A 82 -5.03 -30.64 -12.51
CA ALA A 82 -5.99 -30.06 -13.44
C ALA A 82 -5.53 -30.20 -14.90
N GLN A 83 -4.27 -29.85 -15.18
CA GLN A 83 -3.65 -29.97 -16.50
C GLN A 83 -3.55 -31.45 -16.92
N LYS A 84 -3.13 -32.34 -16.02
CA LYS A 84 -3.09 -33.78 -16.32
C LYS A 84 -4.46 -34.33 -16.69
N GLN A 85 -5.50 -34.00 -15.91
CA GLN A 85 -6.86 -34.43 -16.21
C GLN A 85 -7.32 -33.90 -17.56
N PHE A 86 -6.99 -32.64 -17.87
CA PHE A 86 -7.29 -32.02 -19.16
C PHE A 86 -6.57 -32.73 -20.33
N ASP A 87 -5.31 -33.09 -20.15
CA ASP A 87 -4.49 -33.75 -21.18
C ASP A 87 -5.00 -35.18 -21.46
N GLU A 88 -5.48 -35.89 -20.45
CA GLU A 88 -6.05 -37.25 -20.56
C GLU A 88 -7.45 -37.30 -21.20
N MET A 89 -8.16 -36.17 -21.30
CA MET A 89 -9.47 -36.11 -21.93
C MET A 89 -9.39 -36.24 -23.46
N SER A 90 -10.16 -37.18 -24.02
CA SER A 90 -10.28 -37.37 -25.47
C SER A 90 -11.15 -36.32 -26.15
N ASP A 91 -12.18 -35.83 -25.45
CA ASP A 91 -13.07 -34.77 -25.90
C ASP A 91 -13.08 -33.64 -24.86
N ARG A 92 -12.97 -32.39 -25.35
CA ARG A 92 -12.85 -31.18 -24.52
C ARG A 92 -13.82 -30.14 -25.04
N ASN A 93 -14.82 -29.81 -24.24
CA ASN A 93 -15.77 -28.77 -24.59
C ASN A 93 -15.32 -27.41 -24.04
N VAL A 94 -16.04 -26.34 -24.40
CA VAL A 94 -15.73 -24.98 -23.96
C VAL A 94 -15.69 -24.83 -22.43
N VAL A 95 -16.46 -25.62 -21.68
CA VAL A 95 -16.44 -25.60 -20.21
C VAL A 95 -15.10 -26.13 -19.70
N THR A 96 -14.59 -27.23 -20.27
CA THR A 96 -13.29 -27.79 -19.89
C THR A 96 -12.16 -26.77 -20.07
N TRP A 97 -12.13 -26.09 -21.22
CA TRP A 97 -11.15 -25.04 -21.51
C TRP A 97 -11.27 -23.86 -20.54
N ASN A 98 -12.48 -23.34 -20.34
CA ASN A 98 -12.72 -22.21 -19.44
C ASN A 98 -12.35 -22.53 -17.98
N SER A 99 -12.62 -23.75 -17.51
CA SER A 99 -12.24 -24.19 -16.16
C SER A 99 -10.73 -24.21 -15.97
N LEU A 100 -9.97 -24.71 -16.96
CA LEU A 100 -8.51 -24.71 -16.88
C LEU A 100 -7.93 -23.29 -16.97
N ILE A 101 -8.42 -22.47 -17.90
CA ILE A 101 -8.05 -21.06 -18.03
C ILE A 101 -8.29 -20.33 -16.70
N SER A 102 -9.47 -20.47 -16.11
CA SER A 102 -9.80 -19.87 -14.82
C SER A 102 -8.89 -20.36 -13.69
N GLY A 103 -8.52 -21.64 -13.67
CA GLY A 103 -7.57 -22.18 -12.70
C GLY A 103 -6.20 -21.50 -12.79
N TYR A 104 -5.66 -21.35 -14.01
CA TYR A 104 -4.39 -20.63 -14.21
C TYR A 104 -4.46 -19.14 -13.88
N LEU A 105 -5.59 -18.46 -14.14
CA LEU A 105 -5.79 -17.06 -13.76
C LEU A 105 -5.86 -16.87 -12.24
N GLN A 106 -6.50 -17.78 -11.52
CA GLN A 106 -6.57 -17.76 -10.05
C GLN A 106 -5.22 -17.98 -9.39
N ALA A 107 -4.32 -18.70 -10.06
CA ALA A 107 -2.96 -18.95 -9.59
C ALA A 107 -1.95 -17.90 -10.09
N GLU A 108 -2.42 -16.77 -10.62
CA GLU A 108 -1.56 -15.67 -11.11
C GLU A 108 -0.56 -16.10 -12.19
N LEU A 109 -0.97 -17.03 -13.06
CA LEU A 109 -0.19 -17.49 -14.22
C LEU A 109 -0.88 -17.11 -15.55
N PRO A 110 -1.09 -15.80 -15.82
CA PRO A 110 -1.90 -15.34 -16.94
C PRO A 110 -1.32 -15.69 -18.31
N LYS A 111 0.01 -15.80 -18.46
CA LYS A 111 0.64 -16.21 -19.73
C LYS A 111 0.14 -17.58 -20.20
N ARG A 112 0.05 -18.54 -19.27
CA ARG A 112 -0.44 -19.89 -19.60
C ARG A 112 -1.93 -19.88 -19.86
N ALA A 113 -2.71 -19.12 -19.10
CA ALA A 113 -4.14 -18.96 -19.31
C ALA A 113 -4.46 -18.41 -20.71
N VAL A 114 -3.77 -17.35 -21.13
CA VAL A 114 -3.95 -16.79 -22.49
C VAL A 114 -3.43 -17.76 -23.56
N GLY A 115 -2.32 -18.47 -23.31
CA GLY A 115 -1.84 -19.54 -24.17
C GLY A 115 -2.89 -20.63 -24.43
N LEU A 116 -3.57 -21.09 -23.37
CA LEU A 116 -4.67 -22.07 -23.47
C LEU A 116 -5.86 -21.52 -24.25
N PHE A 117 -6.19 -20.23 -24.11
CA PHE A 117 -7.22 -19.59 -24.93
C PHE A 117 -6.85 -19.60 -26.43
N LEU A 118 -5.58 -19.32 -26.75
CA LEU A 118 -5.10 -19.40 -28.15
C LEU A 118 -5.11 -20.85 -28.67
N GLU A 119 -4.76 -21.83 -27.84
CA GLU A 119 -4.87 -23.25 -28.18
C GLU A 119 -6.33 -23.66 -28.45
N MET A 120 -7.27 -23.22 -27.61
CA MET A 120 -8.72 -23.42 -27.80
C MET A 120 -9.18 -22.90 -29.17
N LEU A 121 -8.72 -21.71 -29.58
CA LEU A 121 -9.01 -21.14 -30.90
C LEU A 121 -8.39 -21.95 -32.05
N LYS A 122 -7.15 -22.42 -31.90
CA LYS A 122 -6.44 -23.21 -32.94
C LYS A 122 -7.13 -24.55 -33.22
N VAL A 123 -7.70 -25.18 -32.19
CA VAL A 123 -8.46 -26.43 -32.31
C VAL A 123 -9.89 -26.20 -32.85
N GLY A 124 -10.29 -24.93 -33.04
CA GLY A 124 -11.57 -24.56 -33.63
C GLY A 124 -12.75 -24.54 -32.65
N VAL A 125 -12.48 -24.51 -31.34
CA VAL A 125 -13.54 -24.40 -30.33
C VAL A 125 -14.04 -22.96 -30.29
N VAL A 126 -15.35 -22.76 -30.52
CA VAL A 126 -15.95 -21.43 -30.56
C VAL A 126 -15.95 -20.79 -29.16
N PRO A 127 -15.36 -19.59 -28.98
CA PRO A 127 -15.37 -18.88 -27.71
C PRO A 127 -16.77 -18.51 -27.23
N THR A 128 -16.98 -18.62 -25.92
CA THR A 128 -18.15 -18.06 -25.23
C THR A 128 -17.81 -16.69 -24.61
N PRO A 129 -18.79 -15.90 -24.14
CA PRO A 129 -18.51 -14.70 -23.35
C PRO A 129 -17.55 -14.94 -22.18
N PHE A 130 -17.66 -16.10 -21.50
CA PHE A 130 -16.75 -16.49 -20.42
C PHE A 130 -15.34 -16.79 -20.91
N SER A 131 -15.19 -17.38 -22.10
CA SER A 131 -13.88 -17.63 -22.71
C SER A 131 -13.16 -16.32 -23.04
N LEU A 132 -13.87 -15.37 -23.67
CA LEU A 132 -13.34 -14.04 -23.96
C LEU A 132 -13.02 -13.27 -22.68
N SER A 133 -13.90 -13.30 -21.68
CA SER A 133 -13.67 -12.66 -20.39
C SER A 133 -12.43 -13.23 -19.68
N GLY A 134 -12.24 -14.55 -19.67
CA GLY A 134 -11.03 -15.17 -19.15
C GLY A 134 -9.76 -14.71 -19.88
N ALA A 135 -9.81 -14.64 -21.22
CA ALA A 135 -8.69 -14.13 -22.01
C ALA A 135 -8.39 -12.65 -21.69
N LEU A 136 -9.42 -11.82 -21.54
CA LEU A 136 -9.29 -10.39 -21.18
C LEU A 136 -8.73 -10.19 -19.77
N VAL A 137 -9.16 -11.00 -18.79
CA VAL A 137 -8.56 -11.00 -17.43
C VAL A 137 -7.08 -11.39 -17.49
N GLY A 138 -6.73 -12.37 -18.32
CA GLY A 138 -5.32 -12.72 -18.56
C GLY A 138 -4.52 -11.58 -19.19
N CYS A 139 -5.09 -10.87 -20.17
CA CYS A 139 -4.45 -9.69 -20.77
C CYS A 139 -4.32 -8.54 -19.77
N SER A 140 -5.33 -8.33 -18.93
CA SER A 140 -5.37 -7.35 -17.84
C SER A 140 -4.26 -7.61 -16.80
N GLN A 141 -4.10 -8.86 -16.36
CA GLN A 141 -3.03 -9.26 -15.43
C GLN A 141 -1.62 -9.19 -16.04
N LEU A 142 -1.52 -9.20 -17.38
CA LEU A 142 -0.26 -9.05 -18.10
C LEU A 142 0.02 -7.61 -18.53
N GLU A 143 -0.94 -6.71 -18.35
CA GLU A 143 -0.91 -5.34 -18.91
C GLU A 143 -0.61 -5.35 -20.43
N ALA A 144 -1.12 -6.37 -21.13
CA ALA A 144 -0.83 -6.62 -22.54
C ALA A 144 -1.90 -5.98 -23.44
N GLU A 145 -1.82 -4.66 -23.62
CA GLU A 145 -2.83 -3.88 -24.36
C GLU A 145 -3.05 -4.41 -25.79
N GLU A 146 -1.98 -4.67 -26.54
CA GLU A 146 -2.08 -5.14 -27.93
C GLU A 146 -2.84 -6.47 -28.04
N LEU A 147 -2.59 -7.39 -27.11
CA LEU A 147 -3.25 -8.68 -27.06
C LEU A 147 -4.72 -8.52 -26.66
N GLY A 148 -4.99 -7.66 -25.68
CA GLY A 148 -6.34 -7.30 -25.29
C GLY A 148 -7.14 -6.67 -26.44
N ALA A 149 -6.52 -5.80 -27.23
CA ALA A 149 -7.12 -5.20 -28.43
C ALA A 149 -7.43 -6.25 -29.51
N GLN A 150 -6.60 -7.28 -29.67
CA GLN A 150 -6.90 -8.41 -30.56
C GLN A 150 -8.09 -9.23 -30.05
N VAL A 151 -8.20 -9.48 -28.74
CA VAL A 151 -9.37 -10.14 -28.15
C VAL A 151 -10.64 -9.28 -28.30
N HIS A 152 -10.52 -7.95 -28.20
CA HIS A 152 -11.60 -7.02 -28.50
C HIS A 152 -12.04 -7.10 -29.98
N GLY A 153 -11.08 -7.13 -30.91
CA GLY A 153 -11.37 -7.36 -32.35
C GLY A 153 -12.08 -8.69 -32.60
N LEU A 154 -11.68 -9.75 -31.88
CA LEU A 154 -12.35 -11.05 -31.94
C LEU A 154 -13.78 -10.97 -31.41
N SER A 155 -14.03 -10.25 -30.32
CA SER A 155 -15.38 -10.10 -29.76
C SER A 155 -16.34 -9.38 -30.72
N LEU A 156 -15.84 -8.40 -31.48
CA LEU A 156 -16.58 -7.75 -32.57
C LEU A 156 -16.90 -8.76 -33.68
N LYS A 157 -15.91 -9.53 -34.12
CA LYS A 157 -16.08 -10.54 -35.19
C LYS A 157 -17.07 -11.64 -34.83
N THR A 158 -17.13 -12.04 -33.56
CA THR A 158 -18.06 -13.07 -33.06
C THR A 158 -19.42 -12.51 -32.63
N GLY A 159 -19.65 -11.20 -32.72
CA GLY A 159 -20.90 -10.56 -32.29
C GLY A 159 -21.11 -10.54 -30.77
N LEU A 160 -20.03 -10.68 -29.98
CA LEU A 160 -20.07 -10.72 -28.51
C LEU A 160 -19.70 -9.38 -27.87
N CYS A 161 -19.43 -8.34 -28.66
CA CYS A 161 -19.03 -7.01 -28.18
C CYS A 161 -20.09 -6.31 -27.29
N TYR A 162 -21.38 -6.60 -27.48
CA TYR A 162 -22.45 -6.03 -26.65
C TYR A 162 -22.77 -6.85 -25.39
N ASN A 163 -22.10 -7.98 -25.19
CA ASN A 163 -22.32 -8.81 -24.02
C ASN A 163 -21.75 -8.13 -22.77
N VAL A 164 -22.56 -7.97 -21.72
CA VAL A 164 -22.16 -7.28 -20.48
C VAL A 164 -20.91 -7.88 -19.82
N VAL A 165 -20.71 -9.20 -19.90
CA VAL A 165 -19.54 -9.89 -19.32
C VAL A 165 -18.28 -9.54 -20.10
N VAL A 166 -18.36 -9.53 -21.44
CA VAL A 166 -17.24 -9.16 -22.30
C VAL A 166 -16.92 -7.68 -22.18
N GLY A 167 -17.93 -6.80 -22.23
CA GLY A 167 -17.77 -5.35 -22.07
C GLY A 167 -17.15 -4.97 -20.72
N THR A 168 -17.60 -5.60 -19.62
CA THR A 168 -17.00 -5.40 -18.29
C THR A 168 -15.54 -5.87 -18.24
N GLY A 169 -15.21 -7.01 -18.87
CA GLY A 169 -13.84 -7.49 -18.99
C GLY A 169 -12.94 -6.58 -19.85
N LEU A 170 -13.49 -5.96 -20.89
CA LEU A 170 -12.78 -4.99 -21.73
C LEU A 170 -12.48 -3.70 -20.96
N ILE A 171 -13.44 -3.20 -20.17
CA ILE A 171 -13.25 -2.05 -19.26
C ILE A 171 -12.09 -2.32 -18.29
N ASP A 172 -12.08 -3.47 -17.61
CA ASP A 172 -10.99 -3.83 -16.69
C ASP A 172 -9.63 -3.93 -17.42
N MET A 173 -9.60 -4.60 -18.57
CA MET A 173 -8.38 -4.78 -19.37
C MET A 173 -7.77 -3.44 -19.80
N TYR A 174 -8.56 -2.57 -20.44
CA TYR A 174 -8.07 -1.26 -20.86
C TYR A 174 -7.69 -0.37 -19.67
N SER A 175 -8.45 -0.43 -18.58
CA SER A 175 -8.15 0.38 -17.39
C SER A 175 -6.83 -0.02 -16.73
N LYS A 176 -6.51 -1.33 -16.65
CA LYS A 176 -5.21 -1.78 -16.11
C LYS A 176 -4.04 -1.56 -17.06
N CYS A 177 -4.29 -1.48 -18.37
CA CYS A 177 -3.27 -1.06 -19.34
C CYS A 177 -3.11 0.48 -19.42
N CYS A 178 -3.61 1.22 -18.42
CA CYS A 178 -3.59 2.69 -18.38
C CYS A 178 -4.32 3.42 -19.52
N SER A 179 -5.15 2.71 -20.29
CA SER A 179 -5.92 3.22 -21.42
C SER A 179 -7.38 3.49 -21.02
N VAL A 180 -7.58 4.33 -19.99
CA VAL A 180 -8.91 4.63 -19.41
C VAL A 180 -9.88 5.26 -20.42
N ASN A 181 -9.37 5.97 -21.42
CA ASN A 181 -10.19 6.54 -22.49
C ASN A 181 -10.85 5.45 -23.35
N ASP A 182 -10.13 4.38 -23.69
CA ASP A 182 -10.68 3.26 -24.44
C ASP A 182 -11.64 2.42 -23.59
N SER A 183 -11.35 2.28 -22.30
CA SER A 183 -12.29 1.75 -21.31
C SER A 183 -13.62 2.53 -21.31
N MET A 184 -13.56 3.87 -21.29
CA MET A 184 -14.75 4.73 -21.34
C MET A 184 -15.49 4.63 -22.68
N ARG A 185 -14.77 4.46 -23.79
CA ARG A 185 -15.37 4.21 -25.12
C ARG A 185 -16.17 2.91 -25.12
N VAL A 186 -15.61 1.83 -24.58
CA VAL A 186 -16.32 0.56 -24.44
C VAL A 186 -17.56 0.75 -23.56
N PHE A 187 -17.40 1.36 -22.39
CA PHE A 187 -18.49 1.65 -21.47
C PHE A 187 -19.64 2.39 -22.16
N ASN A 188 -19.34 3.45 -22.92
CA ASN A 188 -20.33 4.24 -23.63
C ASN A 188 -21.05 3.47 -24.75
N GLN A 189 -20.41 2.48 -25.35
CA GLN A 189 -21.01 1.65 -26.41
C GLN A 189 -21.86 0.48 -25.86
N MET A 190 -21.76 0.17 -24.56
CA MET A 190 -22.55 -0.90 -23.95
C MET A 190 -24.04 -0.49 -23.85
N PRO A 191 -24.98 -1.29 -24.40
CA PRO A 191 -26.42 -0.99 -24.35
C PRO A 191 -27.00 -1.23 -22.96
N GLU A 192 -26.51 -2.25 -22.26
CA GLU A 192 -26.89 -2.57 -20.89
C GLU A 192 -25.67 -2.43 -19.96
N ARG A 193 -25.85 -1.70 -18.86
CA ARG A 193 -24.82 -1.49 -17.84
C ARG A 193 -25.43 -1.79 -16.49
N ASN A 194 -24.90 -2.79 -15.81
CA ASN A 194 -25.32 -3.16 -14.47
C ASN A 194 -24.36 -2.55 -13.43
N VAL A 195 -24.64 -2.79 -12.14
CA VAL A 195 -23.80 -2.31 -11.03
C VAL A 195 -22.33 -2.70 -11.22
N ILE A 196 -22.04 -3.91 -11.72
CA ILE A 196 -20.67 -4.40 -11.92
C ILE A 196 -19.96 -3.57 -13.01
N THR A 197 -20.61 -3.30 -14.14
CA THR A 197 -20.05 -2.48 -15.21
C THR A 197 -19.74 -1.06 -14.74
N TRP A 198 -20.64 -0.43 -13.98
CA TRP A 198 -20.39 0.89 -13.38
C TRP A 198 -19.25 0.85 -12.36
N THR A 199 -19.22 -0.16 -11.48
CA THR A 199 -18.12 -0.37 -10.53
C THR A 199 -16.79 -0.49 -11.26
N SER A 200 -16.69 -1.29 -12.33
CA SER A 200 -15.46 -1.45 -13.10
C SER A 200 -14.97 -0.13 -13.71
N MET A 201 -15.88 0.73 -14.19
CA MET A 201 -15.49 2.04 -14.71
C MET A 201 -14.99 2.98 -13.60
N VAL A 202 -15.68 3.02 -12.46
CA VAL A 202 -15.24 3.79 -11.27
C VAL A 202 -13.88 3.32 -10.78
N THR A 203 -13.68 2.01 -10.66
CA THR A 203 -12.38 1.41 -10.30
C THR A 203 -11.30 1.76 -11.31
N GLY A 204 -11.63 1.74 -12.61
CA GLY A 204 -10.69 2.10 -13.68
C GLY A 204 -10.17 3.53 -13.57
N TYR A 205 -11.05 4.50 -13.37
CA TYR A 205 -10.64 5.89 -13.12
C TYR A 205 -9.86 6.06 -11.81
N ALA A 206 -10.31 5.40 -10.73
CA ALA A 206 -9.66 5.43 -9.43
C ALA A 206 -8.20 4.91 -9.47
N GLN A 207 -7.97 3.78 -10.17
CA GLN A 207 -6.63 3.18 -10.30
C GLN A 207 -5.69 4.00 -11.19
N ASN A 208 -6.23 4.79 -12.12
CA ASN A 208 -5.48 5.66 -13.02
C ASN A 208 -5.26 7.07 -12.45
N GLY A 209 -5.45 7.27 -11.14
CA GLY A 209 -5.23 8.55 -10.46
C GLY A 209 -6.26 9.65 -10.82
N GLN A 210 -7.34 9.31 -11.51
CA GLN A 210 -8.40 10.23 -11.92
C GLN A 210 -9.58 10.15 -10.94
N SER A 211 -9.30 10.41 -9.66
CA SER A 211 -10.22 10.21 -8.54
C SER A 211 -11.51 11.05 -8.65
N ASP A 212 -11.42 12.26 -9.20
CA ASP A 212 -12.57 13.14 -9.40
C ASP A 212 -13.56 12.58 -10.42
N GLU A 213 -13.08 12.04 -11.54
CA GLU A 213 -13.92 11.39 -12.56
C GLU A 213 -14.58 10.12 -12.01
N ALA A 214 -13.84 9.34 -11.21
CA ALA A 214 -14.40 8.20 -10.48
C ALA A 214 -15.56 8.62 -9.57
N MET A 215 -15.42 9.74 -8.86
CA MET A 215 -16.47 10.29 -8.00
C MET A 215 -17.67 10.81 -8.81
N ILE A 216 -17.45 11.43 -9.97
CA ILE A 216 -18.52 11.88 -10.87
C ILE A 216 -19.35 10.69 -11.34
N LEU A 217 -18.70 9.62 -11.82
CA LEU A 217 -19.39 8.41 -12.26
C LEU A 217 -20.16 7.72 -11.13
N ALA A 218 -19.61 7.66 -9.91
CA ALA A 218 -20.32 7.10 -8.77
C ALA A 218 -21.57 7.92 -8.40
N ARG A 219 -21.52 9.25 -8.55
CA ARG A 219 -22.68 10.13 -8.37
C ARG A 219 -23.72 9.93 -9.47
N GLU A 220 -23.28 9.75 -10.72
CA GLU A 220 -24.18 9.45 -11.83
C GLU A 220 -24.89 8.11 -11.64
N MET A 221 -24.14 7.07 -11.27
CA MET A 221 -24.68 5.76 -10.91
C MET A 221 -25.82 5.87 -9.87
N LEU A 222 -25.60 6.66 -8.81
CA LEU A 222 -26.62 6.96 -7.80
C LEU A 222 -27.83 7.72 -8.36
N ARG A 223 -27.63 8.70 -9.25
CA ARG A 223 -28.72 9.46 -9.90
C ARG A 223 -29.61 8.57 -10.76
N LEU A 224 -29.04 7.54 -11.38
CA LEU A 224 -29.76 6.54 -12.17
C LEU A 224 -30.46 5.48 -11.30
N GLY A 225 -30.38 5.59 -9.98
CA GLY A 225 -30.99 4.64 -9.04
C GLY A 225 -30.22 3.33 -8.88
N LEU A 226 -29.01 3.22 -9.45
CA LEU A 226 -28.13 2.09 -9.25
C LEU A 226 -27.35 2.29 -7.95
N LYS A 227 -27.49 1.36 -7.00
CA LYS A 227 -26.81 1.45 -5.71
C LYS A 227 -25.35 0.99 -5.84
N PRO A 228 -24.35 1.84 -5.52
CA PRO A 228 -22.96 1.43 -5.41
C PRO A 228 -22.80 0.28 -4.40
N ASN A 229 -21.97 -0.70 -4.75
CA ASN A 229 -21.59 -1.80 -3.87
C ASN A 229 -20.34 -1.44 -3.05
N TYR A 230 -19.93 -2.34 -2.16
CA TYR A 230 -18.75 -2.14 -1.33
C TYR A 230 -17.46 -1.94 -2.14
N VAL A 231 -17.32 -2.61 -3.31
CA VAL A 231 -16.15 -2.47 -4.20
C VAL A 231 -16.06 -1.06 -4.78
N THR A 232 -17.20 -0.45 -5.11
CA THR A 232 -17.26 0.92 -5.64
C THR A 232 -16.76 1.91 -4.59
N TYR A 233 -17.28 1.81 -3.37
CA TYR A 233 -16.85 2.68 -2.27
C TYR A 233 -15.40 2.44 -1.87
N ASN A 234 -14.94 1.18 -1.88
CA ASN A 234 -13.55 0.84 -1.60
C ASN A 234 -12.61 1.49 -2.63
N SER A 235 -12.95 1.40 -3.91
CA SER A 235 -12.16 2.01 -4.99
C SER A 235 -12.05 3.53 -4.84
N LEU A 236 -13.16 4.20 -4.50
CA LEU A 236 -13.17 5.65 -4.25
C LEU A 236 -12.35 6.02 -3.01
N LEU A 237 -12.50 5.29 -1.92
CA LEU A 237 -11.73 5.51 -0.69
C LEU A 237 -10.23 5.40 -0.98
N SER A 238 -9.80 4.34 -1.64
CA SER A 238 -8.40 4.13 -2.02
C SER A 238 -7.86 5.23 -2.96
N SER A 239 -8.69 5.79 -3.85
CA SER A 239 -8.23 6.86 -4.76
C SER A 239 -8.06 8.22 -4.09
N PHE A 240 -8.59 8.41 -2.88
CA PHE A 240 -8.49 9.64 -2.10
C PHE A 240 -7.65 9.46 -0.82
N SER A 241 -6.80 8.44 -0.74
CA SER A 241 -6.02 8.10 0.46
C SER A 241 -4.87 9.07 0.80
N SER A 242 -4.79 10.24 0.16
CA SER A 242 -3.85 11.30 0.52
C SER A 242 -4.45 12.24 1.57
N PRO A 243 -3.65 12.76 2.53
CA PRO A 243 -4.11 13.76 3.51
C PRO A 243 -4.81 14.97 2.87
N ASP A 244 -4.38 15.37 1.68
CA ASP A 244 -4.94 16.52 0.95
C ASP A 244 -6.42 16.32 0.57
N PHE A 245 -6.86 15.06 0.41
CA PHE A 245 -8.23 14.72 0.01
C PHE A 245 -9.10 14.22 1.17
N TRP A 246 -8.68 14.45 2.42
CA TRP A 246 -9.39 14.01 3.62
C TRP A 246 -10.89 14.35 3.64
N VAL A 247 -11.26 15.53 3.11
CA VAL A 247 -12.65 15.96 3.02
C VAL A 247 -13.49 15.00 2.14
N HIS A 248 -12.95 14.53 1.02
CA HIS A 248 -13.62 13.56 0.15
C HIS A 248 -13.78 12.21 0.85
N CYS A 249 -12.73 11.72 1.52
CA CYS A 249 -12.80 10.49 2.32
C CYS A 249 -13.90 10.53 3.38
N ARG A 250 -14.05 11.65 4.10
CA ARG A 250 -15.13 11.83 5.08
C ARG A 250 -16.52 11.82 4.43
N GLN A 251 -16.68 12.47 3.28
CA GLN A 251 -17.96 12.46 2.54
C GLN A 251 -18.34 11.04 2.10
N ILE A 252 -17.38 10.28 1.58
CA ILE A 252 -17.56 8.88 1.18
C ILE A 252 -17.91 8.02 2.40
N HIS A 253 -17.19 8.17 3.51
CA HIS A 253 -17.48 7.45 4.75
C HIS A 253 -18.89 7.75 5.29
N CYS A 254 -19.32 9.01 5.29
CA CYS A 254 -20.70 9.36 5.64
C CYS A 254 -21.73 8.68 4.72
N ARG A 255 -21.41 8.50 3.44
CA ARG A 255 -22.30 7.78 2.51
C ARG A 255 -22.31 6.27 2.80
N ILE A 256 -21.16 5.66 3.06
CA ILE A 256 -21.02 4.25 3.44
C ILE A 256 -21.90 3.92 4.65
N MET A 257 -21.90 4.76 5.69
CA MET A 257 -22.77 4.60 6.85
C MET A 257 -24.26 4.69 6.49
N LYS A 258 -24.64 5.60 5.60
CA LYS A 258 -26.05 5.73 5.16
C LYS A 258 -26.55 4.54 4.34
N GLU A 259 -25.64 3.85 3.64
CA GLU A 259 -25.97 2.68 2.82
C GLU A 259 -25.89 1.36 3.60
N GLY A 260 -25.51 1.38 4.89
CA GLY A 260 -25.46 0.17 5.73
C GLY A 260 -24.20 -0.67 5.55
N PHE A 261 -23.08 -0.07 5.12
CA PHE A 261 -21.81 -0.78 4.90
C PHE A 261 -20.78 -0.59 6.02
N GLU A 262 -21.17 -0.03 7.17
CA GLU A 262 -20.29 0.31 8.30
C GLU A 262 -19.60 -0.90 8.96
N PHE A 263 -20.13 -2.11 8.80
CA PHE A 263 -19.53 -3.36 9.29
C PHE A 263 -18.95 -4.24 8.17
N ASN A 264 -18.86 -3.74 6.93
CA ASN A 264 -18.28 -4.50 5.83
C ASN A 264 -16.76 -4.61 6.04
N VAL A 265 -16.25 -5.84 6.14
CA VAL A 265 -14.82 -6.12 6.47
C VAL A 265 -13.85 -5.39 5.54
N TYR A 266 -14.10 -5.42 4.22
CA TYR A 266 -13.21 -4.79 3.25
C TYR A 266 -13.19 -3.26 3.37
N ILE A 267 -14.36 -2.64 3.60
CA ILE A 267 -14.45 -1.20 3.77
C ILE A 267 -13.83 -0.76 5.09
N VAL A 268 -14.12 -1.47 6.19
CA VAL A 268 -13.60 -1.10 7.52
C VAL A 268 -12.07 -1.13 7.51
N VAL A 269 -11.45 -2.15 6.90
CA VAL A 269 -9.99 -2.22 6.74
C VAL A 269 -9.45 -1.01 5.97
N THR A 270 -10.07 -0.65 4.84
CA THR A 270 -9.64 0.52 4.05
C THR A 270 -9.85 1.84 4.80
N LEU A 271 -10.96 1.98 5.54
CA LEU A 271 -11.22 3.15 6.39
C LEU A 271 -10.19 3.24 7.52
N LEU A 272 -9.79 2.12 8.14
CA LEU A 272 -8.73 2.12 9.16
C LEU A 272 -7.42 2.66 8.58
N THR A 273 -6.99 2.19 7.40
CA THR A 273 -5.79 2.70 6.74
C THR A 273 -5.90 4.20 6.40
N ILE A 274 -7.03 4.64 5.83
CA ILE A 274 -7.21 6.06 5.49
C ILE A 274 -7.24 6.94 6.73
N TYR A 275 -7.93 6.51 7.79
CA TYR A 275 -7.96 7.28 9.03
C TYR A 275 -6.60 7.30 9.71
N SER A 276 -5.81 6.23 9.65
CA SER A 276 -4.47 6.27 10.23
C SER A 276 -3.49 7.16 9.48
N ASP A 277 -3.67 7.29 8.17
CA ASP A 277 -2.71 7.98 7.30
C ASP A 277 -3.11 9.45 7.06
N CYS A 278 -4.41 9.74 7.01
CA CYS A 278 -4.94 11.06 6.69
C CYS A 278 -5.49 11.81 7.90
N SER A 279 -5.81 11.12 9.01
CA SER A 279 -6.40 11.73 10.20
C SER A 279 -5.47 11.61 11.40
N ASN A 280 -5.25 12.74 12.08
CA ASN A 280 -4.57 12.77 13.37
C ASN A 280 -5.53 12.53 14.56
N SER A 281 -6.78 12.13 14.30
CA SER A 281 -7.80 11.91 15.33
C SER A 281 -7.79 10.48 15.85
N LEU A 282 -7.12 10.27 16.99
CA LEU A 282 -7.11 8.97 17.69
C LEU A 282 -8.53 8.50 18.05
N GLU A 283 -9.41 9.42 18.46
CA GLU A 283 -10.78 9.08 18.87
C GLU A 283 -11.59 8.49 17.72
N ASP A 284 -11.48 9.08 16.52
CA ASP A 284 -12.21 8.57 15.36
C ASP A 284 -11.65 7.24 14.86
N PHE A 285 -10.33 7.05 14.92
CA PHE A 285 -9.71 5.77 14.62
C PHE A 285 -10.16 4.68 15.59
N GLN A 286 -10.22 4.96 16.90
CA GLN A 286 -10.73 4.02 17.91
C GLN A 286 -12.19 3.65 17.68
N LYS A 287 -13.05 4.61 17.26
CA LYS A 287 -14.43 4.32 16.86
C LYS A 287 -14.47 3.35 15.68
N LEU A 288 -13.62 3.52 14.66
CA LEU A 288 -13.54 2.58 13.54
C LEU A 288 -13.05 1.19 13.96
N CYS A 289 -12.10 1.10 14.89
CA CYS A 289 -11.66 -0.19 15.44
C CYS A 289 -12.84 -0.96 16.05
N SER A 290 -13.80 -0.28 16.68
CA SER A 290 -15.00 -0.91 17.23
C SER A 290 -15.97 -1.46 16.17
N CYS A 291 -15.87 -1.01 14.92
CA CYS A 291 -16.66 -1.51 13.79
C CYS A 291 -16.10 -2.80 13.19
N VAL A 292 -14.91 -3.25 13.60
CA VAL A 292 -14.31 -4.51 13.15
C VAL A 292 -15.07 -5.70 13.76
N ALA A 293 -15.93 -6.32 12.96
CA ALA A 293 -16.72 -7.49 13.39
C ALA A 293 -15.93 -8.81 13.31
N ILE A 294 -15.02 -8.92 12.33
CA ILE A 294 -14.21 -10.12 12.09
C ILE A 294 -12.72 -9.77 12.25
N TRP A 295 -12.09 -10.43 13.22
CA TRP A 295 -10.68 -10.27 13.55
C TRP A 295 -9.84 -11.37 12.88
N ASP A 296 -9.61 -11.19 11.58
CA ASP A 296 -8.63 -11.98 10.84
C ASP A 296 -7.25 -11.30 10.84
N GLN A 297 -6.28 -11.94 10.18
CA GLN A 297 -4.92 -11.41 10.07
C GLN A 297 -4.88 -10.01 9.43
N ILE A 298 -5.78 -9.72 8.48
CA ILE A 298 -5.82 -8.44 7.75
C ILE A 298 -6.33 -7.34 8.67
N SER A 299 -7.44 -7.57 9.38
CA SER A 299 -8.01 -6.64 10.36
C SER A 299 -7.02 -6.31 11.48
N TRP A 300 -6.35 -7.33 12.04
CA TRP A 300 -5.32 -7.10 13.06
C TRP A 300 -4.17 -6.24 12.54
N ASN A 301 -3.65 -6.56 11.35
CA ASN A 301 -2.56 -5.80 10.75
C ASN A 301 -2.95 -4.34 10.48
N ALA A 302 -4.16 -4.08 9.98
CA ALA A 302 -4.64 -2.73 9.73
C ALA A 302 -4.75 -1.90 11.02
N VAL A 303 -5.29 -2.48 12.10
CA VAL A 303 -5.42 -1.80 13.39
C VAL A 303 -4.06 -1.53 14.03
N ILE A 304 -3.15 -2.52 14.03
CA ILE A 304 -1.80 -2.39 14.58
C ILE A 304 -0.99 -1.34 13.80
N ALA A 305 -1.04 -1.40 12.46
CA ALA A 305 -0.40 -0.41 11.60
C ALA A 305 -0.96 0.98 11.86
N GLY A 306 -2.28 1.10 12.01
CA GLY A 306 -2.92 2.39 12.21
C GLY A 306 -2.61 3.05 13.54
N PHE A 307 -2.65 2.30 14.66
CA PHE A 307 -2.18 2.82 15.96
C PHE A 307 -0.70 3.22 15.91
N SER A 308 0.12 2.45 15.20
CA SER A 308 1.53 2.78 15.01
C SER A 308 1.75 4.04 14.15
N ASN A 309 0.90 4.29 13.13
CA ASN A 309 0.95 5.50 12.28
C ASN A 309 0.54 6.75 13.05
N ILE A 310 -0.55 6.66 13.84
CA ILE A 310 -1.07 7.78 14.64
C ILE A 310 -0.12 8.15 15.79
N GLY A 311 0.77 7.23 16.19
CA GLY A 311 1.73 7.43 17.28
C GLY A 311 1.31 6.82 18.62
N SER A 312 0.11 6.25 18.70
CA SER A 312 -0.42 5.47 19.84
C SER A 312 0.23 4.07 19.91
N CYS A 313 1.54 4.07 20.18
CA CYS A 313 2.37 2.87 20.09
C CYS A 313 2.07 1.86 21.22
N GLU A 314 1.58 2.31 22.38
CA GLU A 314 1.17 1.41 23.47
C GLU A 314 -0.06 0.59 23.08
N GLU A 315 -1.06 1.22 22.46
CA GLU A 315 -2.24 0.54 21.91
C GLU A 315 -1.85 -0.45 20.81
N ALA A 316 -0.89 -0.10 19.95
CA ALA A 316 -0.37 -1.03 18.94
C ALA A 316 0.24 -2.29 19.60
N LEU A 317 1.04 -2.15 20.65
CA LEU A 317 1.61 -3.27 21.41
C LEU A 317 0.56 -4.10 22.15
N LYS A 318 -0.49 -3.44 22.66
CA LYS A 318 -1.64 -4.12 23.27
C LYS A 318 -2.38 -4.97 22.24
N CYS A 319 -2.75 -4.39 21.09
CA CYS A 319 -3.40 -5.11 20.00
C CYS A 319 -2.54 -6.28 19.49
N PHE A 320 -1.22 -6.12 19.44
CA PHE A 320 -0.31 -7.21 19.10
C PHE A 320 -0.31 -8.34 20.12
N SER A 321 -0.38 -8.02 21.41
CA SER A 321 -0.51 -9.03 22.46
C SER A 321 -1.85 -9.77 22.36
N ASP A 322 -2.94 -9.04 22.08
CA ASP A 322 -4.27 -9.61 21.89
C ASP A 322 -4.33 -10.52 20.65
N MET A 323 -3.74 -10.10 19.51
CA MET A 323 -3.59 -10.92 18.30
C MET A 323 -2.87 -12.24 18.59
N ARG A 324 -1.80 -12.20 19.40
CA ARG A 324 -1.04 -13.38 19.81
C ARG A 324 -1.84 -14.29 20.74
N GLN A 325 -2.59 -13.73 21.68
CA GLN A 325 -3.45 -14.50 22.57
C GLN A 325 -4.60 -15.18 21.80
N ALA A 326 -5.08 -14.57 20.72
CA ALA A 326 -6.04 -15.15 19.80
C ALA A 326 -5.45 -16.23 18.87
N CYS A 327 -4.15 -16.52 18.98
CA CYS A 327 -3.43 -17.49 18.15
C CYS A 327 -3.52 -17.20 16.63
N VAL A 328 -3.66 -15.92 16.25
CA VAL A 328 -3.67 -15.52 14.84
C VAL A 328 -2.23 -15.49 14.31
N ALA A 329 -2.01 -16.02 13.11
CA ALA A 329 -0.70 -16.06 12.50
C ALA A 329 -0.16 -14.64 12.24
N MET A 330 1.09 -14.39 12.61
CA MET A 330 1.78 -13.13 12.34
C MET A 330 2.50 -13.22 10.99
N ASN A 331 2.57 -12.10 10.26
CA ASN A 331 3.33 -11.99 9.02
C ASN A 331 4.27 -10.79 9.06
N PHE A 332 4.99 -10.57 7.96
CA PHE A 332 5.95 -9.47 7.85
C PHE A 332 5.32 -8.09 8.05
N PHE A 333 4.05 -7.87 7.66
CA PHE A 333 3.34 -6.63 7.93
C PHE A 333 3.15 -6.39 9.43
N THR A 334 2.75 -7.43 10.19
CA THR A 334 2.60 -7.33 11.66
C THR A 334 3.91 -6.89 12.31
N PHE A 335 5.03 -7.51 11.93
CA PHE A 335 6.35 -7.20 12.50
C PHE A 335 6.84 -5.81 12.10
N ALA A 336 6.66 -5.40 10.84
CA ALA A 336 7.06 -4.05 10.40
C ALA A 336 6.34 -2.95 11.21
N SER A 337 5.04 -3.08 11.43
CA SER A 337 4.26 -2.12 12.22
C SER A 337 4.68 -2.10 13.70
N ILE A 338 4.92 -3.26 14.31
CA ILE A 338 5.30 -3.34 15.73
C ILE A 338 6.74 -2.90 15.99
N LEU A 339 7.68 -3.23 15.09
CA LEU A 339 9.06 -2.74 15.19
C LEU A 339 9.11 -1.22 15.10
N ARG A 340 8.29 -0.61 14.23
CA ARG A 340 8.15 0.85 14.19
C ARG A 340 7.56 1.42 15.48
N ALA A 341 6.49 0.83 16.01
CA ALA A 341 5.88 1.28 17.26
C ALA A 341 6.88 1.23 18.42
N VAL A 342 7.64 0.14 18.55
CA VAL A 342 8.68 -0.01 19.58
C VAL A 342 9.83 0.97 19.39
N GLY A 343 10.28 1.17 18.14
CA GLY A 343 11.30 2.17 17.84
C GLY A 343 10.84 3.58 18.21
N THR A 344 9.56 3.92 18.03
CA THR A 344 9.00 5.21 18.48
C THR A 344 8.97 5.33 20.00
N LEU A 345 8.64 4.26 20.73
CA LEU A 345 8.67 4.24 22.20
C LEU A 345 10.09 4.18 22.78
N SER A 346 11.09 3.88 21.95
CA SER A 346 12.47 3.63 22.38
C SER A 346 12.60 2.49 23.42
N ASP A 347 11.67 1.52 23.42
CA ASP A 347 11.69 0.36 24.33
C ASP A 347 12.57 -0.76 23.79
N LEU A 348 13.87 -0.70 24.10
CA LEU A 348 14.86 -1.67 23.64
C LEU A 348 14.55 -3.11 24.09
N GLU A 349 13.99 -3.28 25.30
CA GLU A 349 13.72 -4.61 25.84
C GLU A 349 12.51 -5.27 25.18
N ALA A 350 11.46 -4.51 24.86
CA ALA A 350 10.39 -4.97 23.97
C ALA A 350 10.95 -5.30 22.58
N GLY A 351 11.83 -4.45 22.04
CA GLY A 351 12.47 -4.63 20.74
C GLY A 351 13.22 -5.95 20.61
N LYS A 352 14.06 -6.28 21.60
CA LYS A 352 14.78 -7.56 21.67
C LYS A 352 13.85 -8.77 21.74
N LYS A 353 12.75 -8.67 22.50
CA LYS A 353 11.74 -9.74 22.59
C LYS A 353 11.05 -9.97 21.24
N ILE A 354 10.72 -8.90 20.51
CA ILE A 354 10.12 -8.98 19.17
C ILE A 354 11.14 -9.51 18.16
N HIS A 355 12.40 -9.10 18.23
CA HIS A 355 13.47 -9.62 17.37
C HIS A 355 13.62 -11.15 17.54
N ALA A 356 13.64 -11.65 18.77
CA ALA A 356 13.64 -13.10 19.02
C ALA A 356 12.38 -13.80 18.45
N LEU A 357 11.23 -13.12 18.47
CA LEU A 357 9.98 -13.64 17.92
C LEU A 357 9.99 -13.69 16.39
N VAL A 358 10.61 -12.72 15.72
CA VAL A 358 10.82 -12.71 14.25
C VAL A 358 11.58 -13.97 13.79
N PHE A 359 12.63 -14.36 14.52
CA PHE A 359 13.35 -15.60 14.23
C PHE A 359 12.48 -16.84 14.44
N LYS A 360 11.75 -16.90 15.57
CA LYS A 360 10.88 -18.03 15.89
C LYS A 360 9.70 -18.19 14.93
N SER A 361 9.23 -17.10 14.31
CA SER A 361 8.13 -17.10 13.34
C SER A 361 8.60 -17.38 11.91
N GLY A 362 9.90 -17.56 11.67
CA GLY A 362 10.47 -17.78 10.34
C GLY A 362 10.43 -16.54 9.44
N GLN A 363 10.27 -15.34 10.00
CA GLN A 363 10.21 -14.09 9.24
C GLN A 363 11.57 -13.36 9.15
N ALA A 364 12.64 -13.95 9.68
CA ALA A 364 13.97 -13.33 9.75
C ALA A 364 14.64 -13.08 8.39
N SER A 365 14.23 -13.79 7.34
CA SER A 365 14.69 -13.56 5.97
C SER A 365 13.87 -12.52 5.21
N ASN A 366 12.76 -12.03 5.80
CA ASN A 366 11.94 -11.02 5.15
C ASN A 366 12.64 -9.65 5.22
N PHE A 367 12.86 -9.08 4.05
CA PHE A 367 13.61 -7.86 3.88
C PHE A 367 12.98 -6.63 4.57
N CYS A 368 11.65 -6.49 4.54
CA CYS A 368 10.94 -5.42 5.26
C CYS A 368 11.11 -5.54 6.78
N VAL A 369 11.14 -6.76 7.32
CA VAL A 369 11.34 -7.02 8.75
C VAL A 369 12.78 -6.70 9.15
N GLN A 370 13.76 -7.05 8.31
CA GLN A 370 15.17 -6.71 8.54
C GLN A 370 15.38 -5.19 8.58
N ASN A 371 14.81 -4.45 7.62
CA ASN A 371 14.84 -2.98 7.63
C ASN A 371 14.16 -2.40 8.89
N GLY A 372 13.02 -2.97 9.28
CA GLY A 372 12.33 -2.61 10.52
C GLY A 372 13.19 -2.83 11.77
N LEU A 373 13.98 -3.90 11.81
CA LEU A 373 14.89 -4.20 12.93
C LEU A 373 16.06 -3.21 12.99
N VAL A 374 16.70 -2.91 11.85
CA VAL A 374 17.77 -1.90 11.76
C VAL A 374 17.26 -0.55 12.29
N SER A 375 16.09 -0.11 11.80
CA SER A 375 15.46 1.13 12.23
C SER A 375 15.07 1.12 13.71
N MET A 376 14.49 0.02 14.22
CA MET A 376 14.08 -0.11 15.61
C MET A 376 15.27 0.02 16.56
N TYR A 377 16.36 -0.73 16.32
CA TYR A 377 17.56 -0.66 17.16
C TYR A 377 18.20 0.73 17.12
N ALA A 378 18.25 1.36 15.94
CA ALA A 378 18.76 2.72 15.79
C ALA A 378 17.94 3.71 16.61
N ARG A 379 16.60 3.67 16.53
CA ARG A 379 15.72 4.57 17.29
C ARG A 379 15.77 4.32 18.80
N CYS A 380 16.00 3.09 19.23
CA CYS A 380 16.27 2.75 20.63
C CYS A 380 17.68 3.16 21.12
N GLY A 381 18.52 3.76 20.27
CA GLY A 381 19.90 4.17 20.61
C GLY A 381 20.92 3.03 20.64
N ALA A 382 20.53 1.81 20.32
CA ALA A 382 21.42 0.65 20.23
C ALA A 382 22.07 0.57 18.84
N ILE A 383 22.88 1.58 18.50
CA ILE A 383 23.45 1.76 17.15
C ILE A 383 24.37 0.60 16.74
N HIS A 384 25.10 0.00 17.69
CA HIS A 384 25.91 -1.18 17.41
C HIS A 384 25.05 -2.40 17.05
N ASP A 385 23.92 -2.62 17.73
CA ASP A 385 22.99 -3.69 17.41
C ASP A 385 22.31 -3.45 16.05
N SER A 386 22.00 -2.18 15.72
CA SER A 386 21.47 -1.78 14.42
C SER A 386 22.46 -2.12 13.28
N LYS A 387 23.73 -1.75 13.45
CA LYS A 387 24.79 -2.11 12.49
C LYS A 387 25.02 -3.62 12.42
N TRP A 388 24.93 -4.33 13.55
CA TRP A 388 25.04 -5.79 13.56
C TRP A 388 23.93 -6.46 12.73
N VAL A 389 22.67 -6.07 12.94
CA VAL A 389 21.56 -6.57 12.12
C VAL A 389 21.77 -6.24 10.64
N PHE A 390 22.20 -5.02 10.32
CA PHE A 390 22.51 -4.61 8.95
C PHE A 390 23.57 -5.53 8.31
N THR A 391 24.66 -5.84 9.02
CA THR A 391 25.71 -6.74 8.50
C THR A 391 25.28 -8.19 8.31
N LEU A 392 24.20 -8.62 8.97
CA LEU A 392 23.64 -9.97 8.80
C LEU A 392 22.71 -10.09 7.58
N MET A 393 22.32 -8.97 6.96
CA MET A 393 21.50 -8.98 5.75
C MET A 393 22.34 -9.44 4.54
N ASN A 394 21.76 -10.27 3.69
CA ASN A 394 22.45 -10.78 2.48
C ASN A 394 22.63 -9.70 1.41
N GLU A 395 21.64 -8.82 1.29
CA GLU A 395 21.60 -7.70 0.35
C GLU A 395 21.13 -6.45 1.09
N HIS A 396 21.47 -5.29 0.55
CA HIS A 396 21.14 -3.98 1.13
C HIS A 396 20.53 -3.11 0.04
N ASP A 397 19.28 -2.71 0.25
CA ASP A 397 18.61 -1.73 -0.60
C ASP A 397 18.77 -0.31 -0.03
N VAL A 398 18.26 0.67 -0.77
CA VAL A 398 18.28 2.09 -0.34
C VAL A 398 17.62 2.28 1.03
N VAL A 399 16.54 1.56 1.34
CA VAL A 399 15.83 1.68 2.64
C VAL A 399 16.68 1.16 3.81
N SER A 400 17.41 0.06 3.63
CA SER A 400 18.31 -0.50 4.64
C SER A 400 19.45 0.47 4.96
N TRP A 401 20.07 1.06 3.91
CA TRP A 401 21.12 2.07 4.05
C TRP A 401 20.58 3.34 4.71
N ASN A 402 19.45 3.85 4.26
CA ASN A 402 18.81 5.05 4.82
C ASN A 402 18.44 4.85 6.30
N SER A 403 17.97 3.66 6.68
CA SER A 403 17.66 3.33 8.08
C SER A 403 18.91 3.38 8.96
N LEU A 404 20.04 2.84 8.48
CA LEU A 404 21.31 2.86 9.21
C LEU A 404 21.89 4.28 9.26
N LEU A 405 21.96 4.98 8.13
CA LEU A 405 22.46 6.34 8.02
C LEU A 405 21.67 7.31 8.91
N ALA A 406 20.34 7.23 8.89
CA ALA A 406 19.49 8.08 9.73
C ALA A 406 19.74 7.83 11.22
N GLY A 407 19.92 6.55 11.60
CA GLY A 407 20.30 6.17 12.95
C GLY A 407 21.61 6.82 13.40
N TYR A 408 22.68 6.66 12.61
CA TYR A 408 23.98 7.26 12.91
C TYR A 408 23.91 8.80 12.98
N ALA A 409 23.22 9.43 12.03
CA ALA A 409 23.05 10.88 11.99
C ALA A 409 22.32 11.44 13.23
N GLN A 410 21.21 10.81 13.63
CA GLN A 410 20.37 11.26 14.76
C GLN A 410 21.08 11.12 16.11
N HIS A 411 21.99 10.16 16.25
CA HIS A 411 22.76 9.94 17.48
C HIS A 411 24.11 10.67 17.49
N GLY A 412 24.35 11.56 16.53
CA GLY A 412 25.52 12.45 16.51
C GLY A 412 26.80 11.83 15.92
N PHE A 413 26.71 10.64 15.32
CA PHE A 413 27.83 9.97 14.64
C PHE A 413 27.96 10.46 13.19
N GLY A 414 28.11 11.78 12.99
CA GLY A 414 28.05 12.37 11.66
C GLY A 414 29.26 12.04 10.77
N LEU A 415 30.45 11.87 11.35
CA LEU A 415 31.63 11.40 10.59
C LEU A 415 31.42 9.97 10.07
N GLU A 416 30.94 9.07 10.92
CA GLU A 416 30.62 7.69 10.56
C GLU A 416 29.45 7.63 9.57
N THR A 417 28.51 8.59 9.62
CA THR A 417 27.44 8.71 8.61
C THR A 417 28.01 8.97 7.22
N VAL A 418 29.00 9.87 7.11
CA VAL A 418 29.71 10.14 5.86
C VAL A 418 30.48 8.90 5.37
N GLU A 419 31.15 8.19 6.28
CA GLU A 419 31.84 6.94 5.94
C GLU A 419 30.88 5.85 5.42
N LEU A 420 29.71 5.70 6.05
CA LEU A 420 28.67 4.77 5.64
C LEU A 420 28.07 5.16 4.28
N PHE A 421 27.91 6.46 4.01
CA PHE A 421 27.44 6.94 2.71
C PHE A 421 28.43 6.59 1.58
N GLU A 422 29.72 6.75 1.82
CA GLU A 422 30.73 6.31 0.84
C GLU A 422 30.75 4.78 0.66
N GLN A 423 30.46 4.01 1.71
CA GLN A 423 30.29 2.55 1.58
C GLN A 423 29.08 2.19 0.71
N MET A 424 27.93 2.86 0.90
CA MET A 424 26.74 2.69 0.06
C MET A 424 27.05 2.95 -1.42
N ARG A 425 27.75 4.05 -1.72
CA ARG A 425 28.16 4.40 -3.08
C ARG A 425 29.10 3.37 -3.70
N ARG A 426 30.10 2.89 -2.93
CA ARG A 426 31.04 1.84 -3.37
C ARG A 426 30.36 0.50 -3.62
N ALA A 427 29.28 0.20 -2.90
CA ALA A 427 28.45 -0.97 -3.13
C ALA A 427 27.58 -0.84 -4.39
N GLY A 428 27.62 0.30 -5.10
CA GLY A 428 26.84 0.55 -6.32
C GLY A 428 25.36 0.85 -6.05
N VAL A 429 24.96 1.06 -4.80
CA VAL A 429 23.60 1.44 -4.44
C VAL A 429 23.43 2.93 -4.70
N LYS A 430 22.49 3.29 -5.58
CA LYS A 430 22.22 4.69 -5.94
C LYS A 430 21.53 5.41 -4.77
N PRO A 431 22.11 6.51 -4.26
CA PRO A 431 21.46 7.35 -3.26
C PRO A 431 20.17 7.99 -3.79
N ASP A 432 19.16 8.12 -2.93
CA ASP A 432 17.94 8.86 -3.23
C ASP A 432 17.92 10.23 -2.52
N ASN A 433 16.87 11.01 -2.78
CA ASN A 433 16.62 12.28 -2.10
C ASN A 433 16.72 12.13 -0.56
N THR A 434 16.16 11.06 0.00
CA THR A 434 16.20 10.81 1.44
C THR A 434 17.63 10.57 1.93
N THR A 435 18.45 9.82 1.20
CA THR A 435 19.86 9.57 1.51
C THR A 435 20.63 10.88 1.62
N PHE A 436 20.52 11.76 0.61
CA PHE A 436 21.21 13.04 0.63
C PHE A 436 20.74 13.93 1.78
N LEU A 437 19.44 13.98 2.05
CA LEU A 437 18.92 14.74 3.18
C LEU A 437 19.53 14.27 4.52
N ILE A 438 19.64 12.96 4.74
CA ILE A 438 20.25 12.39 5.96
C ILE A 438 21.73 12.81 6.08
N VAL A 439 22.51 12.65 5.00
CA VAL A 439 23.94 12.95 5.00
C VAL A 439 24.19 14.44 5.16
N LEU A 440 23.45 15.30 4.46
CA LEU A 440 23.54 16.76 4.61
C LEU A 440 23.17 17.19 6.02
N THR A 441 22.15 16.57 6.63
CA THR A 441 21.76 16.84 8.01
C THR A 441 22.89 16.45 8.97
N ALA A 442 23.50 15.28 8.79
CA ALA A 442 24.66 14.84 9.56
C ALA A 442 25.86 15.81 9.43
N CYS A 443 26.17 16.25 8.21
CA CYS A 443 27.19 17.26 7.96
C CYS A 443 26.86 18.58 8.66
N SER A 444 25.60 19.02 8.62
CA SER A 444 25.13 20.23 9.31
C SER A 444 25.34 20.14 10.83
N HIS A 445 24.96 19.02 11.44
CA HIS A 445 25.10 18.81 12.88
C HIS A 445 26.56 18.78 13.36
N VAL A 446 27.49 18.23 12.56
CA VAL A 446 28.91 18.10 12.92
C VAL A 446 29.76 19.28 12.41
N GLY A 447 29.23 20.11 11.51
CA GLY A 447 29.94 21.25 10.92
C GLY A 447 30.86 20.90 9.75
N LEU A 448 30.58 19.80 9.03
CA LEU A 448 31.34 19.36 7.86
C LEU A 448 30.89 20.12 6.59
N VAL A 449 31.20 21.41 6.54
CA VAL A 449 30.75 22.32 5.46
C VAL A 449 31.25 21.87 4.09
N HIS A 450 32.52 21.49 3.99
CA HIS A 450 33.12 21.09 2.73
C HIS A 450 32.48 19.81 2.16
N GLU A 451 32.36 18.77 2.97
CA GLU A 451 31.74 17.49 2.58
C GLU A 451 30.27 17.68 2.24
N GLY A 452 29.52 18.46 3.04
CA GLY A 452 28.12 18.77 2.78
C GLY A 452 27.91 19.45 1.42
N LEU A 453 28.75 20.44 1.06
CA LEU A 453 28.68 21.09 -0.23
C LEU A 453 29.07 20.15 -1.38
N MET A 454 30.11 19.33 -1.20
CA MET A 454 30.52 18.32 -2.18
C MET A 454 29.37 17.35 -2.48
N TYR A 455 28.63 16.90 -1.47
CA TYR A 455 27.50 16.00 -1.65
C TYR A 455 26.28 16.67 -2.25
N PHE A 456 26.03 17.93 -1.90
CA PHE A 456 24.97 18.72 -2.55
C PHE A 456 25.26 18.94 -4.04
N ASP A 457 26.52 19.23 -4.40
CA ASP A 457 26.94 19.40 -5.79
C ASP A 457 26.87 18.09 -6.57
N LEU A 458 27.22 16.96 -5.95
CA LEU A 458 27.04 15.63 -6.54
C LEU A 458 25.57 15.38 -6.89
N MET A 459 24.66 15.68 -5.97
CA MET A 459 23.22 15.53 -6.18
C MET A 459 22.69 16.46 -7.27
N ARG A 460 23.21 17.69 -7.35
CA ARG A 460 22.75 18.70 -8.32
C ARG A 460 23.24 18.42 -9.74
N ASN A 461 24.45 17.88 -9.90
CA ASN A 461 25.14 17.82 -11.18
C ASN A 461 25.11 16.43 -11.86
N ASP A 462 24.62 15.39 -11.17
CA ASP A 462 24.50 14.04 -11.74
C ASP A 462 23.11 13.83 -12.35
N ASP A 463 23.04 13.78 -13.67
CA ASP A 463 21.79 13.59 -14.44
C ASP A 463 21.08 12.24 -14.13
N LEU A 464 21.77 11.29 -13.50
CA LEU A 464 21.20 10.01 -13.10
C LEU A 464 20.48 10.06 -11.73
N LEU A 465 20.57 11.18 -11.01
CA LEU A 465 19.97 11.40 -9.69
C LEU A 465 18.75 12.31 -9.76
N GLU A 466 17.87 12.20 -8.77
CA GLU A 466 16.76 13.13 -8.63
C GLU A 466 17.26 14.53 -8.23
N PRO A 467 16.69 15.61 -8.79
CA PRO A 467 17.15 16.97 -8.51
C PRO A 467 16.88 17.37 -7.04
N PRO A 468 17.68 18.30 -6.48
CA PRO A 468 17.49 18.79 -5.12
C PRO A 468 16.10 19.37 -4.87
N ARG A 469 15.41 18.84 -3.86
CA ARG A 469 14.16 19.41 -3.31
C ARG A 469 14.44 20.54 -2.31
N MET A 470 13.42 21.35 -2.00
CA MET A 470 13.48 22.48 -1.05
C MET A 470 14.12 22.13 0.30
N GLU A 471 13.91 20.92 0.80
CA GLU A 471 14.47 20.44 2.06
C GLU A 471 16.00 20.39 2.03
N HIS A 472 16.61 19.97 0.91
CA HIS A 472 18.06 19.94 0.76
C HIS A 472 18.67 21.34 0.79
N TYR A 473 18.05 22.30 0.10
CA TYR A 473 18.46 23.70 0.14
C TYR A 473 18.39 24.27 1.56
N ALA A 474 17.29 24.00 2.28
CA ALA A 474 17.14 24.42 3.67
C ALA A 474 18.23 23.81 4.57
N THR A 475 18.61 22.55 4.35
CA THR A 475 19.69 21.89 5.10
C THR A 475 21.08 22.45 4.78
N VAL A 476 21.35 22.86 3.53
CA VAL A 476 22.61 23.56 3.19
C VAL A 476 22.67 24.95 3.83
N VAL A 477 21.55 25.67 3.90
CA VAL A 477 21.47 26.93 4.64
C VAL A 477 21.67 26.71 6.14
N ASP A 478 21.10 25.63 6.72
CA ASP A 478 21.37 25.23 8.10
C ASP A 478 22.86 24.88 8.32
N LEU A 479 23.51 24.21 7.36
CA LEU A 479 24.94 23.87 7.39
C LEU A 479 25.82 25.12 7.47
N PHE A 480 25.63 26.09 6.57
CA PHE A 480 26.35 27.37 6.64
C PHE A 480 26.00 28.12 7.93
N GLY A 481 24.72 28.12 8.28
CA GLY A 481 24.19 28.79 9.45
C GLY A 481 24.81 28.31 10.75
N ARG A 482 24.94 26.99 10.95
CA ARG A 482 25.60 26.40 12.13
C ARG A 482 27.08 26.68 12.17
N ALA A 483 27.74 26.68 11.01
CA ALA A 483 29.15 27.03 10.89
C ALA A 483 29.46 28.52 11.16
N GLY A 484 28.44 29.38 11.23
CA GLY A 484 28.58 30.83 11.45
C GLY A 484 28.77 31.65 10.16
N ASN A 485 28.70 31.00 9.00
CA ASN A 485 28.92 31.59 7.69
C ASN A 485 27.63 32.21 7.14
N LEU A 486 27.14 33.26 7.80
CA LEU A 486 25.82 33.85 7.52
C LEU A 486 25.73 34.54 6.15
N HIS A 487 26.82 35.15 5.68
CA HIS A 487 26.85 35.82 4.39
C HIS A 487 26.89 34.81 3.23
N GLU A 488 27.61 33.71 3.40
CA GLU A 488 27.60 32.58 2.47
C GLU A 488 26.22 31.91 2.43
N ALA A 489 25.55 31.80 3.58
CA ALA A 489 24.18 31.31 3.64
C ALA A 489 23.21 32.20 2.85
N GLU A 490 23.30 33.52 3.00
CA GLU A 490 22.48 34.49 2.25
C GLU A 490 22.78 34.44 0.75
N ALA A 491 24.07 34.46 0.37
CA ALA A 491 24.48 34.34 -1.03
C ALA A 491 24.01 33.02 -1.67
N PHE A 492 24.00 31.92 -0.90
CA PHE A 492 23.46 30.65 -1.36
C PHE A 492 21.95 30.73 -1.62
N VAL A 493 21.19 31.37 -0.72
CA VAL A 493 19.74 31.60 -0.89
C VAL A 493 19.46 32.40 -2.17
N ASP A 494 20.25 33.45 -2.42
CA ASP A 494 20.11 34.28 -3.63
C ASP A 494 20.46 33.52 -4.92
N SER A 495 21.30 32.49 -4.83
CA SER A 495 21.70 31.64 -5.96
C SER A 495 20.75 30.47 -6.25
N MET A 496 19.69 30.29 -5.46
CA MET A 496 18.77 29.16 -5.60
C MET A 496 18.01 29.21 -6.94
N PRO A 497 17.88 28.07 -7.66
CA PRO A 497 17.10 28.02 -8.90
C PRO A 497 15.57 27.96 -8.67
N ILE A 498 15.15 27.80 -7.41
CA ILE A 498 13.76 27.71 -6.97
C ILE A 498 13.50 28.82 -5.95
N GLU A 499 12.29 29.38 -5.95
CA GLU A 499 11.92 30.41 -4.97
C GLU A 499 12.05 29.87 -3.54
N PRO A 500 12.81 30.55 -2.65
CA PRO A 500 13.06 30.04 -1.31
C PRO A 500 11.77 29.88 -0.49
N GLY A 501 11.56 28.69 0.05
CA GLY A 501 10.40 28.36 0.88
C GLY A 501 10.55 28.74 2.36
N PRO A 502 9.51 28.53 3.18
CA PRO A 502 9.53 28.85 4.60
C PRO A 502 10.62 28.13 5.41
N SER A 503 11.00 26.90 5.03
CA SER A 503 12.05 26.13 5.72
C SER A 503 13.43 26.82 5.61
N VAL A 504 13.74 27.38 4.44
CA VAL A 504 15.00 28.07 4.15
C VAL A 504 15.17 29.31 5.02
N TYR A 505 14.17 30.20 5.03
CA TYR A 505 14.22 31.41 5.85
C TYR A 505 14.15 31.10 7.35
N LYS A 506 13.50 30.00 7.77
CA LYS A 506 13.54 29.53 9.16
C LYS A 506 14.95 29.09 9.56
N ALA A 507 15.65 28.36 8.71
CA ALA A 507 17.05 27.97 8.94
C ALA A 507 17.96 29.21 9.05
N LEU A 508 17.84 30.17 8.12
CA LEU A 508 18.63 31.40 8.14
C LEU A 508 18.36 32.25 9.38
N LEU A 509 17.08 32.41 9.77
CA LEU A 509 16.70 33.14 10.98
C LEU A 509 17.19 32.45 12.26
N SER A 510 17.18 31.10 12.29
CA SER A 510 17.75 30.32 13.38
C SER A 510 19.26 30.53 13.50
N ALA A 511 19.98 30.56 12.38
CA ALA A 511 21.40 30.85 12.37
C ALA A 511 21.72 32.27 12.86
N CYS A 512 20.96 33.27 12.42
CA CYS A 512 21.10 34.65 12.90
C CYS A 512 20.83 34.80 14.41
N LYS A 513 19.95 33.96 14.98
CA LYS A 513 19.72 33.91 16.44
C LYS A 513 20.97 33.49 17.20
N VAL A 514 21.74 32.55 16.65
CA VAL A 514 22.91 31.96 17.31
C VAL A 514 24.14 32.84 17.12
N HIS A 515 24.40 33.27 15.89
CA HIS A 515 25.65 33.96 15.51
C HIS A 515 25.52 35.48 15.38
N GLY A 516 24.30 36.01 15.42
CA GLY A 516 24.03 37.45 15.43
C GLY A 516 24.22 38.11 14.06
N ASN A 517 23.13 38.35 13.34
CA ASN A 517 23.10 39.27 12.20
C ASN A 517 21.69 39.87 12.06
N LYS A 518 21.55 41.14 12.43
CA LYS A 518 20.24 41.82 12.51
C LYS A 518 19.61 42.04 11.13
N GLU A 519 20.42 42.33 10.12
CA GLU A 519 19.94 42.67 8.78
C GLU A 519 19.32 41.45 8.10
N ILE A 520 20.07 40.35 8.03
CA ILE A 520 19.62 39.07 7.47
C ILE A 520 18.39 38.55 8.23
N ALA A 521 18.40 38.66 9.56
CA ALA A 521 17.26 38.24 10.39
C ALA A 521 15.98 39.01 10.08
N LEU A 522 16.05 40.34 9.95
CA LEU A 522 14.88 41.18 9.63
C LEU A 522 14.35 40.88 8.22
N LEU A 523 15.23 40.69 7.24
CA LEU A 523 14.85 40.35 5.87
C LEU A 523 14.18 38.97 5.82
N SER A 524 14.80 37.95 6.41
CA SER A 524 14.28 36.59 6.49
C SER A 524 12.90 36.53 7.13
N ALA A 525 12.70 37.30 8.20
CA ALA A 525 11.44 37.30 8.92
C ALA A 525 10.32 38.03 8.19
N LYS A 526 10.62 39.10 7.44
CA LYS A 526 9.65 39.73 6.53
C LYS A 526 9.19 38.73 5.46
N LYS A 527 10.13 38.01 4.84
CA LYS A 527 9.82 36.95 3.87
C LYS A 527 8.97 35.83 4.47
N LEU A 528 9.27 35.38 5.69
CA LEU A 528 8.43 34.39 6.38
C LEU A 528 7.02 34.89 6.71
N GLN A 529 6.85 36.18 7.03
CA GLN A 529 5.52 36.76 7.26
C GLN A 529 4.69 36.84 5.98
N GLU A 530 5.33 37.11 4.83
CA GLU A 530 4.68 37.08 3.52
C GLU A 530 4.25 35.66 3.14
N LEU A 531 5.13 34.67 3.34
CA LEU A 531 4.88 33.27 2.97
C LEU A 531 3.95 32.53 3.95
N CYS A 532 4.02 32.85 5.24
CA CYS A 532 3.29 32.16 6.31
C CYS A 532 2.70 33.17 7.31
N PRO A 533 1.71 33.99 6.88
CA PRO A 533 1.18 35.08 7.70
C PRO A 533 0.52 34.61 9.00
N ASN A 534 0.07 33.36 9.04
CA ASN A 534 -0.68 32.77 10.16
C ASN A 534 0.17 31.86 11.08
N ASP A 535 1.46 31.66 10.81
CA ASP A 535 2.32 30.76 11.60
C ASP A 535 2.83 31.44 12.89
N PRO A 536 2.40 31.02 14.10
CA PRO A 536 2.88 31.58 15.37
C PRO A 536 4.40 31.46 15.55
N ALA A 537 5.03 30.41 15.02
CA ALA A 537 6.45 30.12 15.22
C ALA A 537 7.34 31.21 14.59
N THR A 538 6.93 31.75 13.44
CA THR A 538 7.63 32.83 12.74
C THR A 538 7.74 34.10 13.59
N TYR A 539 6.62 34.54 14.19
CA TYR A 539 6.59 35.74 15.04
C TYR A 539 7.40 35.54 16.32
N ILE A 540 7.31 34.36 16.92
CA ILE A 540 8.07 34.02 18.13
C ILE A 540 9.57 34.00 17.85
N LEU A 541 9.98 33.37 16.74
CA LEU A 541 11.40 33.27 16.36
C LEU A 541 11.97 34.67 16.07
N LEU A 542 11.27 35.50 15.29
CA LEU A 542 11.65 36.90 15.03
C LEU A 542 11.76 37.72 16.33
N SER A 543 10.76 37.64 17.21
CA SER A 543 10.78 38.35 18.49
C SER A 543 12.01 37.97 19.33
N ASN A 544 12.37 36.68 19.36
CA ASN A 544 13.55 36.21 20.09
C ASN A 544 14.87 36.72 19.48
N VAL A 545 14.97 36.82 18.15
CA VAL A 545 16.16 37.38 17.49
C VAL A 545 16.31 38.88 17.79
N LEU A 546 15.21 39.62 17.80
CA LEU A 546 15.23 41.05 18.15
C LEU A 546 15.62 41.29 19.61
N VAL A 547 15.15 40.43 20.53
CA VAL A 547 15.57 40.46 21.95
C VAL A 547 17.06 40.18 22.10
N THR A 548 17.58 39.16 21.43
CA THR A 548 19.02 38.83 21.48
C THR A 548 19.90 39.92 20.85
N GLY A 549 19.38 40.64 19.86
CA GLY A 549 19.99 41.84 19.29
C GLY A 549 19.76 43.15 20.07
N GLY A 550 19.20 43.11 21.28
CA GLY A 550 19.00 44.28 22.15
C GLY A 550 17.87 45.24 21.74
N CYS A 551 17.03 44.85 20.77
CA CYS A 551 15.96 45.68 20.19
C CYS A 551 14.60 45.34 20.83
N TRP A 552 14.44 45.69 22.11
CA TRP A 552 13.28 45.30 22.93
C TRP A 552 11.95 45.86 22.43
N ASP A 553 11.94 47.10 21.95
CA ASP A 553 10.71 47.75 21.45
C ASP A 553 10.22 47.12 20.14
N ASP A 554 11.12 46.79 19.22
CA ASP A 554 10.81 46.08 17.98
C ASP A 554 10.27 44.67 18.29
N ALA A 555 10.88 43.97 19.25
CA ALA A 555 10.42 42.65 19.68
C ALA A 555 9.01 42.69 20.30
N ALA A 556 8.71 43.73 21.09
CA ALA A 556 7.38 43.95 21.64
C ALA A 556 6.36 44.28 20.53
N GLY A 557 6.76 45.07 19.52
CA GLY A 557 5.96 45.36 18.34
C GLY A 557 5.57 44.10 17.55
N VAL A 558 6.52 43.18 17.34
CA VAL A 558 6.27 41.89 16.67
C VAL A 558 5.29 41.01 17.45
N ARG A 559 5.41 40.96 18.78
CA ARG A 559 4.45 40.21 19.61
C ARG A 559 3.06 40.85 19.61
N LYS A 560 3.00 42.18 19.64
CA LYS A 560 1.73 42.90 19.54
C LYS A 560 1.05 42.62 18.20
N LEU A 561 1.78 42.68 17.09
CA LEU A 561 1.28 42.33 15.75
C LEU A 561 0.73 40.89 15.68
N MET A 562 1.42 39.94 16.31
CA MET A 562 0.96 38.56 16.42
C MET A 562 -0.40 38.48 17.15
N TYR A 563 -0.55 39.18 18.28
CA TYR A 563 -1.82 39.24 19.03
C TYR A 563 -2.93 39.96 18.26
N ASP A 564 -2.63 41.09 17.62
CA ASP A 564 -3.60 41.88 16.86
C ASP A 564 -4.15 41.10 15.65
N ARG A 565 -3.37 40.17 15.09
CA ARG A 565 -3.81 39.23 14.04
C ARG A 565 -4.57 38.00 14.57
N GLY A 566 -4.80 37.91 15.89
CA GLY A 566 -5.47 36.78 16.52
C GLY A 566 -4.62 35.49 16.57
N ILE A 567 -3.32 35.58 16.27
CA ILE A 567 -2.42 34.43 16.22
C ILE A 567 -1.94 34.13 17.65
N ARG A 568 -2.20 32.92 18.13
CA ARG A 568 -1.82 32.51 19.50
C ARG A 568 -0.76 31.42 19.46
N LYS A 569 0.17 31.47 20.41
CA LYS A 569 1.12 30.39 20.65
C LYS A 569 0.35 29.16 21.12
N THR A 570 0.48 28.05 20.41
CA THR A 570 0.07 26.74 20.91
C THR A 570 1.00 26.33 22.06
N PRO A 571 0.47 25.99 23.25
CA PRO A 571 1.29 25.46 24.33
C PRO A 571 2.03 24.20 23.85
N GLY A 572 3.35 24.15 24.06
CA GLY A 572 4.09 22.91 23.84
C GLY A 572 3.75 21.94 24.97
N HIS A 573 3.22 20.77 24.63
CA HIS A 573 3.07 19.67 25.57
C HIS A 573 4.37 18.86 25.55
N SER A 574 5.07 18.84 26.68
CA SER A 574 6.21 17.95 26.92
C SER A 574 5.74 16.78 27.77
N TRP A 575 6.13 15.56 27.40
CA TRP A 575 5.90 14.33 28.17
C TRP A 575 6.92 14.19 29.33
N ILE A 576 7.06 15.23 30.13
CA ILE A 576 7.82 15.17 31.40
C ILE A 576 6.91 15.61 32.53
#